data_AF-A0A421CNH5-F1
#
_entry.id   AF-A0A421CNH5-F1
#
_cell.length_a   1.000
_cell.length_b   1.000
_cell.length_c   1.000
_cell.angle_alpha   90.00
_cell.angle_beta   90.00
_cell.angle_gamma   90.00
#
_symmetry.space_group_name_H-M   'P 1'
#
loop_
_entity.id
_entity.type
_entity.pdbx_description
1 polymer ?
#
loop_
_entity_poly.entity_id
_entity_poly.type
_entity_poly.pdbx_seq_one_letter_code
_entity_poly.pdbx_strand_id
1 'polypeptide(L)'
;MKKAILLTFCVIFLATPMLARDGEFMLVEKGSFTMGDTWGNGYENEKPTHEVTFTYGFYIGKYETTFNEYDAFCEAAGKSSPDDENWGRGECNER
;
A
#
# COMPACT_ATOMS: atom_id res chain seq x y z
N MET A 1 50.22 -2.84 10.74
CA MET A 1 48.80 -2.71 11.16
C MET A 1 48.32 -1.31 10.82
N LYS A 2 47.06 -1.12 10.39
CA LYS A 2 46.41 0.16 10.00
C LYS A 2 46.48 0.57 8.51
N LYS A 3 46.06 -0.28 7.56
CA LYS A 3 45.56 0.19 6.24
C LYS A 3 44.37 -0.61 5.66
N ALA A 4 43.88 -1.65 6.33
CA ALA A 4 42.82 -2.52 5.81
C ALA A 4 41.40 -2.27 6.38
N ILE A 5 41.20 -1.25 7.22
CA ILE A 5 39.91 -1.04 7.91
C ILE A 5 39.05 0.04 7.22
N LEU A 6 39.63 0.88 6.35
CA LEU A 6 38.91 2.04 5.80
C LEU A 6 38.01 1.71 4.60
N LEU A 7 38.31 0.67 3.82
CA LEU A 7 37.51 0.29 2.65
C LEU A 7 36.26 -0.52 3.02
N THR A 8 36.29 -1.26 4.13
CA THR A 8 35.16 -2.08 4.56
C THR A 8 34.00 -1.25 5.12
N PHE A 9 34.25 -0.02 5.59
CA PHE A 9 33.20 0.93 5.98
C PHE A 9 32.45 1.53 4.79
N CYS A 10 33.07 1.63 3.61
CA CYS A 10 32.44 2.17 2.40
C CYS A 10 31.37 1.24 1.83
N VAL A 11 31.50 -0.07 2.03
CA VAL A 11 30.56 -1.08 1.51
C VAL A 11 29.31 -1.21 2.39
N ILE A 12 29.44 -1.01 3.71
CA ILE A 12 28.32 -1.15 4.65
C ILE A 12 27.38 0.08 4.57
N PHE A 13 27.91 1.25 4.21
CA PHE A 13 27.11 2.48 4.08
C PHE A 13 26.34 2.60 2.75
N LEU A 14 26.69 1.80 1.74
CA LEU A 14 25.98 1.73 0.45
C LEU A 14 24.86 0.67 0.43
N ALA A 15 24.74 -0.12 1.51
CA ALA A 15 23.91 -1.33 1.53
C ALA A 15 22.83 -1.32 2.62
N THR A 16 22.44 -0.16 3.15
CA THR A 16 21.07 -0.06 3.65
C THR A 16 20.19 0.01 2.41
N PRO A 17 19.40 -1.03 2.06
CA PRO A 17 18.22 -0.76 1.27
C PRO A 17 17.49 0.31 2.08
N MET A 18 17.48 1.52 1.52
CA MET A 18 16.56 2.59 1.85
C MET A 18 15.27 1.92 2.24
N LEU A 19 14.89 2.07 3.52
CA LEU A 19 13.81 1.33 4.17
C LEU A 19 12.55 1.44 3.31
N ALA A 20 12.41 0.53 2.36
CA ALA A 20 11.15 0.26 1.72
C ALA A 20 10.33 -0.32 2.85
N ARG A 21 9.52 0.53 3.47
CA ARG A 21 8.51 0.11 4.43
C ARG A 21 7.68 -0.92 3.69
N ASP A 22 7.88 -2.19 4.03
CA ASP A 22 7.15 -3.29 3.42
C ASP A 22 5.67 -3.06 3.78
N GLY A 23 4.83 -2.89 2.77
CA GLY A 23 3.41 -2.68 2.99
C GLY A 23 2.84 -3.91 3.69
N GLU A 24 1.93 -3.73 4.65
CA GLU A 24 1.25 -4.89 5.25
C GLU A 24 0.15 -5.37 4.28
N PHE A 25 0.25 -6.62 3.84
CA PHE A 25 -0.72 -7.23 2.94
C PHE A 25 -1.47 -8.37 3.62
N MET A 26 -2.75 -8.50 3.29
CA MET A 26 -3.62 -9.58 3.74
C MET A 26 -3.91 -10.54 2.60
N LEU A 27 -3.82 -11.85 2.86
CA LEU A 27 -4.24 -12.88 1.91
C LEU A 27 -5.77 -12.97 1.90
N VAL A 28 -6.35 -12.73 0.73
CA VAL A 28 -7.73 -13.08 0.42
C VAL A 28 -7.72 -14.46 -0.22
N GLU A 29 -8.28 -15.45 0.48
CA GLU A 29 -8.37 -16.80 -0.05
C GLU A 29 -9.37 -16.89 -1.21
N LYS A 30 -9.16 -17.87 -2.09
CA LYS A 30 -10.16 -18.22 -3.10
C LYS A 30 -11.45 -18.69 -2.42
N GLY A 31 -12.59 -18.43 -3.04
CA GLY A 31 -13.87 -18.84 -2.47
C GLY A 31 -15.04 -18.10 -3.09
N SER A 32 -16.22 -18.43 -2.62
CA SER A 32 -17.48 -17.81 -3.03
C SER A 32 -18.06 -17.02 -1.87
N PHE A 33 -18.58 -15.83 -2.15
CA PHE A 33 -19.23 -14.98 -1.17
C PHE A 33 -20.33 -14.14 -1.80
N THR A 34 -21.18 -13.61 -0.94
CA THR A 34 -22.31 -12.77 -1.33
C THR A 34 -21.86 -11.31 -1.38
N MET A 35 -21.95 -10.66 -2.55
CA MET A 35 -21.58 -9.26 -2.77
C MET A 35 -22.81 -8.39 -3.08
N GLY A 36 -22.77 -7.14 -2.63
CA GLY A 36 -23.84 -6.15 -2.77
C GLY A 36 -24.43 -5.75 -1.42
N ASP A 37 -25.44 -4.89 -1.43
CA ASP A 37 -26.11 -4.43 -0.21
C ASP A 37 -26.92 -5.55 0.45
N THR A 38 -26.48 -6.00 1.63
CA THR A 38 -27.19 -7.00 2.46
C THR A 38 -28.00 -6.40 3.60
N TRP A 39 -27.89 -5.08 3.85
CA TRP A 39 -28.61 -4.38 4.92
C TRP A 39 -29.87 -3.64 4.41
N GLY A 40 -30.00 -3.49 3.09
CA GLY A 40 -31.19 -2.95 2.42
C GLY A 40 -31.21 -1.42 2.33
N ASN A 41 -30.14 -0.74 2.73
CA ASN A 41 -30.02 0.71 2.74
C ASN A 41 -29.04 1.27 1.67
N GLY A 42 -28.49 0.40 0.82
CA GLY A 42 -27.59 0.77 -0.27
C GLY A 42 -28.33 1.40 -1.44
N TYR A 43 -27.58 2.14 -2.26
CA TYR A 43 -28.07 2.74 -3.49
C TYR A 43 -28.44 1.67 -4.54
N GLU A 44 -29.19 2.07 -5.57
CA GLU A 44 -29.63 1.15 -6.64
C GLU A 44 -28.45 0.46 -7.35
N ASN A 45 -27.28 1.11 -7.42
CA ASN A 45 -26.08 0.54 -8.02
C ASN A 45 -25.32 -0.46 -7.12
N GLU A 46 -25.73 -0.62 -5.86
CA GLU A 46 -25.18 -1.61 -4.93
C GLU A 46 -26.00 -2.92 -4.92
N LYS A 47 -27.08 -2.96 -5.73
CA LYS A 47 -28.07 -4.04 -5.80
C LYS A 47 -28.11 -4.65 -7.22
N PRO A 48 -28.63 -5.87 -7.38
CA PRO A 48 -29.00 -6.80 -6.32
C PRO A 48 -27.76 -7.48 -5.73
N THR A 49 -27.96 -8.04 -4.54
CA THR A 49 -27.02 -9.00 -3.97
C THR A 49 -26.83 -10.19 -4.91
N HIS A 50 -25.59 -10.61 -5.14
CA HIS A 50 -25.26 -11.76 -6.00
C HIS A 50 -24.02 -12.51 -5.50
N GLU A 51 -23.85 -13.75 -5.94
CA GLU A 51 -22.68 -14.57 -5.59
C GLU A 51 -21.49 -14.24 -6.49
N VAL A 52 -20.33 -13.99 -5.89
CA VAL A 52 -19.05 -13.78 -6.56
C VAL A 52 -18.10 -14.90 -6.15
N THR A 53 -17.38 -15.47 -7.12
CA THR A 53 -16.40 -16.53 -6.88
C THR A 53 -15.01 -16.10 -7.36
N PHE A 54 -14.05 -16.06 -6.45
CA PHE A 54 -12.64 -15.96 -6.78
C PHE A 54 -12.05 -17.35 -6.99
N THR A 55 -11.45 -17.60 -8.15
CA THR A 55 -10.85 -18.89 -8.51
C THR A 55 -9.40 -19.03 -8.01
N TYR A 56 -8.81 -17.94 -7.53
CA TYR A 56 -7.45 -17.86 -6.98
C TYR A 56 -7.43 -16.94 -5.75
N GLY A 57 -6.45 -17.15 -4.87
CA GLY A 57 -6.17 -16.23 -3.77
C GLY A 57 -5.25 -15.10 -4.23
N PHE A 58 -5.36 -13.94 -3.60
CA PHE A 58 -4.53 -12.77 -3.89
C PHE A 58 -4.27 -11.97 -2.63
N TYR A 59 -3.25 -11.11 -2.67
CA TYR A 59 -2.94 -10.20 -1.57
C TYR A 59 -3.54 -8.82 -1.83
N ILE A 60 -4.09 -8.21 -0.79
CA ILE A 60 -4.56 -6.82 -0.82
C ILE A 60 -3.89 -6.04 0.32
N GLY A 61 -3.58 -4.76 0.08
CA GLY A 61 -3.03 -3.89 1.12
C GLY A 61 -4.00 -3.82 2.29
N LYS A 62 -3.48 -4.00 3.51
CA LYS A 62 -4.28 -3.92 4.74
C LYS A 62 -4.74 -2.49 5.01
N TYR A 63 -3.92 -1.52 4.60
CA TYR A 63 -4.15 -0.09 4.76
C TYR A 63 -4.18 0.60 3.39
N GLU A 64 -4.83 1.74 3.34
CA GLU A 64 -4.83 2.62 2.17
C GLU A 64 -3.43 3.17 1.91
N THR A 65 -3.10 3.46 0.65
CA THR A 65 -1.83 4.11 0.30
C THR A 65 -1.79 5.52 0.87
N THR A 66 -0.74 5.82 1.63
CA THR A 66 -0.55 7.13 2.26
C THR A 66 0.05 8.14 1.28
N PHE A 67 -0.12 9.44 1.57
CA PHE A 67 0.54 10.51 0.82
C PHE A 67 2.06 10.33 0.78
N ASN A 68 2.68 9.94 1.90
CA ASN A 68 4.14 9.73 1.97
C ASN A 68 4.60 8.60 1.03
N GLU A 69 3.84 7.51 0.94
CA GLU A 69 4.14 6.40 0.03
C GLU A 69 3.98 6.82 -1.43
N TYR A 70 2.93 7.59 -1.75
CA TYR A 70 2.72 8.08 -3.10
C TYR A 70 3.75 9.15 -3.51
N ASP A 71 4.15 10.02 -2.59
CA ASP A 71 5.20 11.02 -2.81
C ASP A 71 6.56 10.35 -3.09
N ALA A 72 6.90 9.29 -2.35
CA ALA A 72 8.10 8.49 -2.61
C ALA A 72 8.07 7.84 -4.00
N PHE A 73 6.89 7.35 -4.43
CA PHE A 73 6.69 6.89 -5.80
C PHE A 73 6.89 8.02 -6.81
N CYS A 74 6.32 9.21 -6.57
CA CYS A 74 6.46 10.37 -7.46
C CYS A 74 7.92 10.78 -7.63
N GLU A 75 8.70 10.85 -6.53
CA GLU A 75 10.13 11.13 -6.58
C GLU A 75 10.88 10.11 -7.44
N ALA A 76 10.65 8.81 -7.20
CA ALA A 76 11.29 7.73 -7.96
C ALA A 76 10.87 7.70 -9.44
N ALA A 77 9.62 8.04 -9.73
CA ALA A 77 9.06 8.06 -11.09
C ALA A 77 9.31 9.38 -11.84
N GLY A 78 9.90 10.39 -11.19
CA GLY A 78 10.08 11.74 -11.76
C GLY A 78 8.74 12.43 -12.05
N LYS A 79 7.72 12.19 -11.23
CA LYS A 79 6.40 12.80 -11.30
C LYS A 79 6.25 13.86 -10.21
N SER A 80 5.40 14.86 -10.47
CA SER A 80 4.97 15.79 -9.42
C SER A 80 3.94 15.12 -8.52
N SER A 81 4.05 15.37 -7.22
CA SER A 81 3.02 14.97 -6.26
C SER A 81 1.68 15.68 -6.53
N PRO A 82 0.55 15.03 -6.22
CA PRO A 82 -0.78 15.65 -6.33
C PRO A 82 -1.00 16.71 -5.25
N ASP A 83 -1.92 17.65 -5.51
CA ASP A 83 -2.41 18.57 -4.49
C ASP A 83 -3.16 17.81 -3.38
N ASP A 84 -3.18 18.35 -2.16
CA ASP A 84 -3.89 17.73 -1.04
C ASP A 84 -5.33 18.25 -0.89
N GLU A 85 -5.81 19.08 -1.81
CA GLU A 85 -7.14 19.68 -1.86
C GLU A 85 -7.52 20.41 -0.56
N ASN A 86 -6.52 20.93 0.16
CA ASN A 86 -6.64 21.50 1.50
C ASN A 86 -7.15 20.52 2.58
N TRP A 87 -7.08 19.21 2.35
CA TRP A 87 -7.43 18.18 3.34
C TRP A 87 -6.29 17.95 4.35
N GLY A 88 -5.08 18.39 4.00
CA GLY A 88 -3.88 18.15 4.77
C GLY A 88 -3.29 16.76 4.52
N ARG A 89 -1.97 16.66 4.61
CA ARG A 89 -1.20 15.43 4.33
C ARG A 89 -0.85 14.61 5.58
N GLY A 90 -1.75 14.60 6.58
CA GLY A 90 -1.57 13.79 7.78
C GLY A 90 -1.51 12.28 7.47
N GLU A 91 -1.17 11.46 8.47
CA GLU A 91 -1.29 10.01 8.27
C GLU A 91 -2.78 9.64 8.14
N CYS A 92 -3.18 9.01 7.03
CA CYS A 92 -4.53 8.52 6.78
C CYS A 92 -4.95 7.35 7.70
N ASN A 93 -4.26 7.13 8.82
CA ASN A 93 -4.42 5.97 9.70
C ASN A 93 -5.33 6.22 10.91
N GLU A 94 -6.04 7.35 10.98
CA GLU A 94 -6.99 7.62 12.06
C GLU A 94 -8.44 7.55 11.58
N ARG A 95 -9.02 6.34 11.58
CA ARG A 95 -10.45 6.09 11.83
C ARG A 95 -10.63 4.78 12.59
#